data_AF-A0A924QQJ6-F1
#
_entry.id   AF-A0A924QQJ6-F1
#
_cell.length_a   1.000
_cell.length_b   1.000
_cell.length_c   1.000
_cell.angle_alpha   90.00
_cell.angle_beta   90.00
_cell.angle_gamma   90.00
#
_symmetry.space_group_name_H-M   'P 1'
#
loop_
_entity.id
_entity.type
_entity.pdbx_description
1 polymer ?
#
loop_
_entity_poly.entity_id
_entity_poly.type
_entity_poly.pdbx_seq_one_letter_code
_entity_poly.pdbx_strand_id
1 'polypeptide(L)'
;SNTRWGEQLDYIEEMAQKTDQYSTVIKKAALKVTKQSDKYPAQGKNPLADQLKVVARLIAGGLQTKVYMVNTGSFDTHANQTDDVDKTIGTHANLLKRVSEAIKVFMDDLTYLNVGDRVMGMTFSEFGRRIKSNASGGTDHGVAAPLFYFGHNIKSNVFGINPIIPTNPTVNDNVYMQNDFRSVYSSILKQWFKLDEKNVNNVLMGNFNNLSMA
;
A
#
# COMPACT_ATOMS: atom_id res chain seq x y z
N SER A 1 31.44 14.47 26.37
CA SER A 1 31.48 14.86 27.80
C SER A 1 30.14 14.46 28.42
N ASN A 2 30.16 13.84 29.60
CA ASN A 2 29.01 13.11 30.16
C ASN A 2 27.98 14.04 30.82
N THR A 3 27.34 14.91 30.03
CA THR A 3 26.21 15.75 30.44
C THR A 3 25.05 15.52 29.49
N ARG A 4 23.81 15.72 29.96
CA ARG A 4 22.58 15.64 29.12
C ARG A 4 22.64 16.47 27.83
N TRP A 5 23.47 17.51 27.81
CA TRP A 5 23.72 18.36 26.63
C TRP A 5 24.70 17.75 25.63
N GLY A 6 25.68 16.96 26.09
CA GLY A 6 26.57 16.19 25.22
C GLY A 6 25.81 15.06 24.50
N GLU A 7 24.95 14.33 25.21
CA GLU A 7 24.15 13.24 24.62
C GLU A 7 23.16 13.74 23.53
N GLN A 8 22.59 14.94 23.72
CA GLN A 8 21.69 15.55 22.73
C GLN A 8 22.42 16.05 21.49
N LEU A 9 23.62 16.61 21.64
CA LEU A 9 24.46 17.03 20.52
C LEU A 9 25.00 15.83 19.75
N ASP A 10 25.46 14.79 20.46
CA ASP A 10 25.90 13.52 19.85
C ASP A 10 24.75 12.87 19.08
N TYR A 11 23.52 12.89 19.61
CA TYR A 11 22.33 12.39 18.89
C TYR A 11 22.01 13.20 17.63
N ILE A 12 22.10 14.54 17.67
CA ILE A 12 21.87 15.39 16.50
C ILE A 12 22.95 15.17 15.44
N GLU A 13 24.22 15.08 15.84
CA GLU A 13 25.33 14.77 14.93
C GLU A 13 25.19 13.38 14.32
N GLU A 14 24.83 12.38 15.11
CA GLU A 14 24.57 11.01 14.62
C GLU A 14 23.40 11.00 13.63
N MET A 15 22.32 11.71 13.91
CA MET A 15 21.17 11.82 13.02
C MET A 15 21.52 12.55 11.72
N ALA A 16 22.33 13.60 11.78
CA ALA A 16 22.82 14.31 10.60
C ALA A 16 23.71 13.40 9.74
N GLN A 17 24.69 12.71 10.36
CA GLN A 17 25.57 11.77 9.66
C GLN A 17 24.80 10.60 9.03
N LYS A 18 23.84 10.03 9.76
CA LYS A 18 22.95 8.99 9.23
C LYS A 18 22.13 9.52 8.05
N THR A 19 21.58 10.72 8.16
CA THR A 19 20.80 11.36 7.08
C THR A 19 21.64 11.56 5.82
N ASP A 20 22.88 12.01 5.96
CA ASP A 20 23.80 12.22 4.83
C ASP A 20 24.21 10.91 4.17
N GLN A 21 24.51 9.87 4.98
CA GLN A 21 24.79 8.53 4.48
C GLN A 21 23.59 7.95 3.72
N TYR A 22 22.39 8.02 4.29
CA TYR A 22 21.16 7.55 3.64
C TYR A 22 20.87 8.33 2.36
N SER A 23 20.99 9.67 2.38
CA SER A 23 20.80 10.54 1.22
C SER A 23 21.76 10.17 0.08
N THR A 24 23.02 9.90 0.40
CA THR A 24 24.02 9.48 -0.58
C THR A 24 23.67 8.14 -1.22
N VAL A 25 23.28 7.15 -0.41
CA VAL A 25 22.90 5.81 -0.90
C VAL A 25 21.63 5.89 -1.77
N ILE A 26 20.62 6.66 -1.35
CA ILE A 26 19.38 6.88 -2.09
C ILE A 26 19.67 7.56 -3.44
N LYS A 27 20.44 8.66 -3.43
CA LYS A 27 20.83 9.37 -4.66
C LYS A 27 21.61 8.48 -5.61
N LYS A 28 22.58 7.72 -5.10
CA LYS A 28 23.40 6.79 -5.90
C LYS A 28 22.54 5.71 -6.56
N ALA A 29 21.57 5.14 -5.86
CA ALA A 29 20.62 4.19 -6.44
C ALA A 29 19.77 4.87 -7.52
N ALA A 30 19.16 6.02 -7.20
CA ALA A 30 18.29 6.73 -8.14
C ALA A 30 19.01 7.12 -9.45
N LEU A 31 20.26 7.59 -9.37
CA LEU A 31 21.03 8.05 -10.52
C LEU A 31 21.51 6.93 -11.45
N LYS A 32 21.53 5.67 -11.00
CA LYS A 32 21.86 4.53 -11.89
C LYS A 32 20.78 4.26 -12.93
N VAL A 33 19.55 4.68 -12.67
CA VAL A 33 18.40 4.48 -13.56
C VAL A 33 18.22 5.76 -14.38
N THR A 34 18.65 5.72 -15.63
CA THR A 34 18.62 6.88 -16.53
C THR A 34 17.33 6.98 -17.36
N LYS A 35 16.57 5.88 -17.45
CA LYS A 35 15.29 5.79 -18.17
C LYS A 35 14.31 4.94 -17.39
N GLN A 36 13.04 5.34 -17.45
CA GLN A 36 11.88 4.60 -16.95
C GLN A 36 10.78 4.69 -18.00
N SER A 37 9.73 3.91 -17.83
CA SER A 37 8.52 3.93 -18.64
C SER A 37 8.03 5.37 -18.90
N ASP A 38 7.73 5.64 -20.16
CA ASP A 38 7.13 6.90 -20.63
C ASP A 38 5.61 6.95 -20.37
N LYS A 39 5.01 5.84 -19.92
CA LYS A 39 3.58 5.73 -19.61
C LYS A 39 3.17 6.41 -18.31
N TYR A 40 4.12 6.88 -17.48
CA TYR A 40 3.77 7.63 -16.27
C TYR A 40 3.04 8.92 -16.66
N PRO A 41 1.96 9.28 -15.95
CA PRO A 41 1.29 10.54 -16.19
C PRO A 41 2.26 11.70 -15.90
N ALA A 42 1.94 12.88 -16.45
CA ALA A 42 2.69 14.10 -16.14
C ALA A 42 2.72 14.33 -14.61
N GLN A 43 3.86 14.80 -14.11
CA GLN A 43 4.08 15.00 -12.68
C GLN A 43 2.95 15.83 -12.05
N GLY A 44 2.45 15.38 -10.90
CA GLY A 44 1.35 16.00 -10.17
C GLY A 44 -0.05 15.61 -10.65
N LYS A 45 -0.20 14.97 -11.83
CA LYS A 45 -1.51 14.47 -12.29
C LYS A 45 -1.98 13.26 -11.48
N ASN A 46 -1.04 12.40 -11.08
CA ASN A 46 -1.32 11.30 -10.17
C ASN A 46 -0.17 11.14 -9.15
N PRO A 47 -0.25 11.82 -7.98
CA PRO A 47 0.78 11.80 -6.95
C PRO A 47 1.18 10.40 -6.45
N LEU A 48 0.27 9.40 -6.53
CA LEU A 48 0.62 8.03 -6.19
C LEU A 48 1.53 7.41 -7.26
N ALA A 49 1.26 7.68 -8.54
CA ALA A 49 2.12 7.25 -9.63
C ALA A 49 3.50 7.91 -9.55
N ASP A 50 3.57 9.18 -9.16
CA ASP A 50 4.84 9.90 -8.95
C ASP A 50 5.69 9.25 -7.85
N GLN A 51 5.07 8.90 -6.71
CA GLN A 51 5.75 8.18 -5.63
C GLN A 51 6.22 6.79 -6.09
N LEU A 52 5.35 6.03 -6.77
CA LEU A 52 5.69 4.70 -7.28
C LEU A 52 6.80 4.75 -8.34
N LYS A 53 6.87 5.82 -9.15
CA LYS A 53 7.98 6.05 -10.09
C LYS A 53 9.31 6.18 -9.36
N VAL A 54 9.35 6.88 -8.23
CA VAL A 54 10.54 6.96 -7.38
C VAL A 54 10.88 5.59 -6.80
N VAL A 55 9.90 4.85 -6.30
CA VAL A 55 10.10 3.49 -5.76
C VAL A 55 10.69 2.55 -6.80
N ALA A 56 10.13 2.50 -8.02
CA ALA A 56 10.66 1.69 -9.13
C ALA A 56 12.12 2.05 -9.43
N ARG A 57 12.44 3.35 -9.47
CA ARG A 57 13.80 3.86 -9.68
C ARG A 57 14.77 3.39 -8.60
N LEU A 58 14.38 3.44 -7.34
CA LEU A 58 15.23 3.01 -6.23
C LEU A 58 15.49 1.51 -6.25
N ILE A 59 14.45 0.71 -6.54
CA ILE A 59 14.55 -0.75 -6.64
C ILE A 59 15.48 -1.13 -7.80
N ALA A 60 15.26 -0.57 -9.00
CA ALA A 60 16.11 -0.83 -10.17
C ALA A 60 17.54 -0.30 -10.00
N GLY A 61 17.73 0.77 -9.23
CA GLY A 61 19.03 1.29 -8.81
C GLY A 61 19.80 0.38 -7.85
N GLY A 62 19.17 -0.69 -7.37
CA GLY A 62 19.77 -1.65 -6.44
C GLY A 62 19.73 -1.21 -4.98
N LEU A 63 18.83 -0.28 -4.61
CA LEU A 63 18.62 0.03 -3.20
C LEU A 63 18.14 -1.22 -2.46
N GLN A 64 18.73 -1.51 -1.30
CA GLN A 64 18.45 -2.75 -0.55
C GLN A 64 17.28 -2.64 0.44
N THR A 65 16.58 -1.50 0.46
CA THR A 65 15.37 -1.28 1.26
C THR A 65 14.33 -2.37 0.97
N LYS A 66 13.79 -2.96 2.04
CA LYS A 66 12.88 -4.11 1.97
C LYS A 66 11.41 -3.73 1.87
N VAL A 67 11.04 -2.57 2.43
CA VAL A 67 9.65 -2.09 2.50
C VAL A 67 9.62 -0.64 2.06
N TYR A 68 8.72 -0.33 1.12
CA TYR A 68 8.42 1.02 0.68
C TYR A 68 6.96 1.31 1.02
N MET A 69 6.69 2.44 1.66
CA MET A 69 5.35 2.91 1.93
C MET A 69 5.09 4.16 1.08
N VAL A 70 4.00 4.10 0.31
CA VAL A 70 3.47 5.23 -0.46
C VAL A 70 2.04 5.44 -0.02
N ASN A 71 1.53 6.65 -0.18
CA ASN A 71 0.16 6.96 0.23
C ASN A 71 -0.60 7.74 -0.83
N THR A 72 -1.91 7.63 -0.76
CA THR A 72 -2.86 8.51 -1.45
C THR A 72 -4.00 8.82 -0.49
N GLY A 73 -4.35 10.10 -0.38
CA GLY A 73 -5.40 10.56 0.53
C GLY A 73 -6.75 10.73 -0.16
N SER A 74 -7.59 11.57 0.46
CA SER A 74 -8.90 12.01 -0.06
C SER A 74 -9.99 10.92 -0.12
N PHE A 75 -9.71 9.71 0.36
CA PHE A 75 -10.70 8.65 0.43
C PHE A 75 -11.75 8.87 1.51
N ASP A 76 -11.54 9.79 2.46
CA ASP A 76 -12.44 10.07 3.57
C ASP A 76 -13.63 11.00 3.20
N THR A 77 -14.41 10.54 2.22
CA THR A 77 -15.62 11.22 1.75
C THR A 77 -16.86 10.55 2.33
N HIS A 78 -17.84 11.34 2.78
CA HIS A 78 -19.10 10.84 3.37
C HIS A 78 -20.37 11.14 2.55
N ALA A 79 -20.23 11.96 1.50
CA ALA A 79 -21.31 12.40 0.64
C ALA A 79 -20.85 12.40 -0.82
N ASN A 80 -21.80 12.29 -1.76
CA ASN A 80 -21.58 12.41 -3.21
C ASN A 80 -20.37 11.61 -3.71
N GLN A 81 -20.24 10.35 -3.25
CA GLN A 81 -19.09 9.51 -3.55
C GLN A 81 -19.06 9.10 -5.03
N THR A 82 -20.24 8.90 -5.62
CA THR A 82 -20.47 8.52 -7.02
C THR A 82 -21.63 9.33 -7.58
N ASP A 83 -21.76 9.40 -8.91
CA ASP A 83 -22.97 9.97 -9.55
C ASP A 83 -24.21 9.11 -9.27
N ASP A 84 -25.40 9.70 -9.31
CA ASP A 84 -26.65 9.00 -9.01
C ASP A 84 -27.06 7.99 -10.09
N VAL A 85 -26.73 8.26 -11.35
CA VAL A 85 -27.04 7.43 -12.51
C VAL A 85 -25.88 6.50 -12.84
N ASP A 86 -24.65 7.02 -12.86
CA ASP A 86 -23.46 6.26 -13.24
C ASP A 86 -22.47 6.12 -12.07
N LYS A 87 -22.49 4.94 -11.41
CA LYS A 87 -21.61 4.65 -10.28
C LYS A 87 -20.13 4.46 -10.65
N THR A 88 -19.79 4.51 -11.94
CA THR A 88 -18.40 4.45 -12.42
C THR A 88 -17.71 5.82 -12.46
N ILE A 89 -18.46 6.90 -12.22
CA ILE A 89 -17.96 8.27 -12.12
C ILE A 89 -18.23 8.88 -10.73
N GLY A 90 -17.59 10.02 -10.45
CA GLY A 90 -17.66 10.72 -9.18
C GLY A 90 -16.36 10.66 -8.38
N THR A 91 -16.33 11.31 -7.22
CA THR A 91 -15.09 11.53 -6.46
C THR A 91 -14.42 10.22 -6.07
N HIS A 92 -15.16 9.27 -5.51
CA HIS A 92 -14.61 8.00 -5.05
C HIS A 92 -14.17 7.12 -6.23
N ALA A 93 -14.96 7.07 -7.30
CA ALA A 93 -14.60 6.33 -8.52
C ALA A 93 -13.31 6.88 -9.15
N ASN A 94 -13.15 8.20 -9.20
CA ASN A 94 -11.91 8.85 -9.67
C ASN A 94 -10.70 8.53 -8.79
N LEU A 95 -10.88 8.41 -7.47
CA LEU A 95 -9.80 8.00 -6.57
C LEU A 95 -9.37 6.55 -6.81
N LEU A 96 -10.32 5.63 -6.98
CA LEU A 96 -10.03 4.24 -7.33
C LEU A 96 -9.37 4.12 -8.70
N LYS A 97 -9.81 4.91 -9.69
CA LYS A 97 -9.16 5.01 -11.00
C LYS A 97 -7.69 5.44 -10.87
N ARG A 98 -7.39 6.46 -10.07
CA ARG A 98 -6.00 6.90 -9.82
C ARG A 98 -5.15 5.79 -9.19
N VAL A 99 -5.70 5.00 -8.27
CA VAL A 99 -5.00 3.84 -7.68
C VAL A 99 -4.71 2.80 -8.77
N SER A 100 -5.73 2.45 -9.58
CA SER A 100 -5.60 1.48 -10.66
C SER A 100 -4.53 1.89 -11.69
N GLU A 101 -4.58 3.14 -12.17
CA GLU A 101 -3.62 3.69 -13.13
C GLU A 101 -2.19 3.70 -12.57
N ALA A 102 -2.03 4.11 -11.30
CA ALA A 102 -0.73 4.17 -10.65
C ALA A 102 -0.10 2.78 -10.48
N ILE A 103 -0.88 1.78 -10.06
CA ILE A 103 -0.42 0.39 -9.95
C ILE A 103 -0.08 -0.17 -11.33
N LYS A 104 -0.93 0.06 -12.34
CA LYS A 104 -0.70 -0.42 -13.70
C LYS A 104 0.62 0.09 -14.26
N VAL A 105 0.86 1.41 -14.19
CA VAL A 105 2.10 1.98 -14.73
C VAL A 105 3.33 1.58 -13.93
N PHE A 106 3.20 1.41 -12.62
CA PHE A 106 4.27 0.88 -11.77
C PHE A 106 4.66 -0.54 -12.17
N MET A 107 3.70 -1.43 -12.37
CA MET A 107 3.97 -2.81 -12.81
C MET A 107 4.58 -2.85 -14.22
N ASP A 108 4.12 -2.00 -15.14
CA ASP A 108 4.72 -1.84 -16.46
C ASP A 108 6.19 -1.37 -16.36
N ASP A 109 6.49 -0.42 -15.48
CA ASP A 109 7.85 0.09 -15.28
C ASP A 109 8.78 -0.94 -14.64
N LEU A 110 8.29 -1.69 -13.64
CA LEU A 110 9.05 -2.79 -13.05
C LEU A 110 9.39 -3.89 -14.07
N THR A 111 8.47 -4.17 -15.00
CA THR A 111 8.71 -5.07 -16.13
C THR A 111 9.76 -4.50 -17.06
N TYR A 112 9.61 -3.22 -17.46
CA TYR A 112 10.55 -2.51 -18.32
C TYR A 112 11.98 -2.47 -17.72
N LEU A 113 12.08 -2.28 -16.41
CA LEU A 113 13.35 -2.24 -15.66
C LEU A 113 13.90 -3.64 -15.32
N ASN A 114 13.19 -4.72 -15.70
CA ASN A 114 13.55 -6.11 -15.39
C ASN A 114 13.76 -6.38 -13.89
N VAL A 115 12.89 -5.82 -13.05
CA VAL A 115 12.93 -5.98 -11.58
C VAL A 115 11.58 -6.36 -10.97
N GLY A 116 10.56 -6.67 -11.78
CA GLY A 116 9.23 -7.01 -11.27
C GLY A 116 9.16 -8.27 -10.40
N ASP A 117 10.01 -9.28 -10.66
CA ASP A 117 9.97 -10.55 -9.93
C ASP A 117 10.33 -10.44 -8.45
N ARG A 118 11.05 -9.37 -8.08
CA ARG A 118 11.45 -9.08 -6.70
C ARG A 118 10.52 -8.09 -5.99
N VAL A 119 9.36 -7.78 -6.58
CA VAL A 119 8.40 -6.83 -6.01
C VAL A 119 7.03 -7.48 -5.85
N MET A 120 6.47 -7.33 -4.66
CA MET A 120 5.06 -7.52 -4.34
C MET A 120 4.55 -6.24 -3.69
N GLY A 121 3.37 -5.82 -4.10
CA GLY A 121 2.65 -4.71 -3.50
C GLY A 121 1.33 -5.17 -2.88
N MET A 122 0.90 -4.42 -1.85
CA MET A 122 -0.41 -4.54 -1.24
C MET A 122 -1.01 -3.15 -1.04
N THR A 123 -2.33 -3.03 -1.19
CA THR A 123 -3.08 -1.86 -0.71
C THR A 123 -3.57 -2.13 0.71
N PHE A 124 -3.69 -1.10 1.55
CA PHE A 124 -4.44 -1.17 2.79
C PHE A 124 -5.12 0.17 3.10
N SER A 125 -6.10 0.14 4.00
CA SER A 125 -6.79 1.33 4.51
C SER A 125 -7.10 1.14 5.99
N GLU A 126 -7.23 2.25 6.72
CA GLU A 126 -7.59 2.25 8.15
C GLU A 126 -9.09 1.99 8.37
N PHE A 127 -9.90 2.14 7.31
CA PHE A 127 -11.34 1.89 7.37
C PHE A 127 -11.84 1.23 6.08
N GLY A 128 -12.94 0.49 6.22
CA GLY A 128 -13.77 0.07 5.10
C GLY A 128 -14.93 1.01 4.86
N ARG A 129 -15.88 0.60 4.02
CA ARG A 129 -17.15 1.31 3.81
C ARG A 129 -18.33 0.43 4.20
N ARG A 130 -19.36 1.06 4.77
CA ARG A 130 -20.62 0.37 5.09
C ARG A 130 -21.36 -0.05 3.82
N ILE A 131 -22.25 -1.02 3.97
CA ILE A 131 -22.94 -1.66 2.86
C ILE A 131 -23.82 -0.67 2.08
N LYS A 132 -24.58 0.17 2.78
CA LYS A 132 -25.63 1.01 2.20
C LYS A 132 -25.25 2.49 2.23
N SER A 133 -25.51 3.18 1.13
CA SER A 133 -25.39 4.64 1.04
C SER A 133 -26.34 5.33 2.03
N ASN A 134 -25.84 6.39 2.67
CA ASN A 134 -26.63 7.36 3.42
C ASN A 134 -27.40 8.30 2.47
N ALA A 135 -28.23 9.18 3.06
CA ALA A 135 -29.08 10.12 2.32
C ALA A 135 -28.32 11.20 1.54
N SER A 136 -26.99 11.31 1.73
CA SER A 136 -26.13 12.26 1.03
C SER A 136 -25.38 11.64 -0.16
N GLY A 137 -25.77 10.45 -0.61
CA GLY A 137 -25.11 9.78 -1.74
C GLY A 137 -23.68 9.29 -1.43
N GLY A 138 -23.38 9.03 -0.16
CA GLY A 138 -22.10 8.48 0.28
C GLY A 138 -22.26 7.42 1.36
N THR A 139 -21.14 6.92 1.89
CA THR A 139 -21.13 5.85 2.89
C THR A 139 -20.26 6.25 4.08
N ASP A 140 -20.68 5.86 5.29
CA ASP A 140 -19.85 6.02 6.48
C ASP A 140 -18.76 4.95 6.56
N HIS A 141 -17.85 5.11 7.52
CA HIS A 141 -16.78 4.16 7.79
C HIS A 141 -17.35 2.81 8.20
N GLY A 142 -16.76 1.77 7.61
CA GLY A 142 -17.02 0.37 7.93
C GLY A 142 -15.79 -0.32 8.50
N VAL A 143 -16.00 -1.52 9.01
CA VAL A 143 -14.99 -2.29 9.76
C VAL A 143 -14.22 -3.32 8.92
N ALA A 144 -14.55 -3.46 7.64
CA ALA A 144 -13.88 -4.40 6.73
C ALA A 144 -13.75 -3.82 5.32
N ALA A 145 -12.64 -4.13 4.64
CA ALA A 145 -12.34 -3.69 3.29
C ALA A 145 -11.64 -4.81 2.49
N PRO A 146 -11.80 -4.85 1.15
CA PRO A 146 -10.95 -5.67 0.32
C PRO A 146 -9.50 -5.13 0.33
N LEU A 147 -8.53 -6.05 0.20
CA LEU A 147 -7.12 -5.73 0.01
C LEU A 147 -6.71 -6.27 -1.37
N PHE A 148 -5.96 -5.48 -2.12
CA PHE A 148 -5.39 -5.90 -3.40
C PHE A 148 -3.93 -6.27 -3.22
N TYR A 149 -3.55 -7.47 -3.68
CA TYR A 149 -2.16 -7.86 -3.89
C TYR A 149 -1.82 -7.81 -5.37
N PHE A 150 -0.60 -7.39 -5.69
CA PHE A 150 -0.12 -7.32 -7.05
C PHE A 150 1.39 -7.57 -7.12
N GLY A 151 1.84 -8.17 -8.21
CA GLY A 151 3.23 -8.59 -8.42
C GLY A 151 3.31 -9.70 -9.44
N HIS A 152 4.49 -9.97 -10.01
CA HIS A 152 4.66 -11.08 -10.96
C HIS A 152 4.48 -12.45 -10.29
N ASN A 153 4.94 -12.56 -9.04
CA ASN A 153 4.97 -13.81 -8.28
C ASN A 153 3.82 -13.89 -7.26
N ILE A 154 2.63 -13.42 -7.63
CA ILE A 154 1.43 -13.41 -6.78
C ILE A 154 0.32 -14.23 -7.44
N LYS A 155 -0.35 -15.07 -6.65
CA LYS A 155 -1.52 -15.83 -7.13
C LYS A 155 -2.66 -14.88 -7.48
N SER A 156 -3.07 -14.89 -8.74
CA SER A 156 -4.15 -14.04 -9.26
C SER A 156 -5.53 -14.66 -8.97
N ASN A 157 -5.90 -14.71 -7.68
CA ASN A 157 -7.19 -15.24 -7.22
C ASN A 157 -7.84 -14.30 -6.20
N VAL A 158 -9.17 -14.41 -6.05
CA VAL A 158 -9.90 -13.80 -4.95
C VAL A 158 -9.78 -14.70 -3.73
N PHE A 159 -9.30 -14.15 -2.61
CA PHE A 159 -9.22 -14.85 -1.32
C PHE A 159 -10.41 -14.48 -0.44
N GLY A 160 -10.99 -15.49 0.20
CA GLY A 160 -12.22 -15.35 0.97
C GLY A 160 -13.45 -15.74 0.15
N ILE A 161 -14.61 -15.44 0.70
CA ILE A 161 -15.91 -15.67 0.05
C ILE A 161 -16.57 -14.33 -0.26
N ASN A 162 -17.57 -14.35 -1.15
CA ASN A 162 -18.38 -13.15 -1.38
C ASN A 162 -19.05 -12.71 -0.06
N PRO A 163 -19.07 -11.40 0.24
CA PRO A 163 -19.72 -10.91 1.45
C PRO A 163 -21.22 -11.23 1.40
N ILE A 164 -21.77 -11.69 2.53
CA ILE A 164 -23.21 -11.88 2.68
C ILE A 164 -23.82 -10.51 2.98
N ILE A 165 -24.67 -10.03 2.07
CA ILE A 165 -25.42 -8.78 2.23
C ILE A 165 -26.84 -9.15 2.71
N PRO A 166 -27.31 -8.62 3.85
CA PRO A 166 -28.68 -8.88 4.31
C PRO A 166 -29.69 -8.30 3.31
N THR A 167 -30.86 -8.91 3.19
CA THR A 167 -31.91 -8.48 2.24
C THR A 167 -32.34 -7.03 2.45
N ASN A 168 -32.35 -6.57 3.71
CA ASN A 168 -32.75 -5.21 4.10
C ASN A 168 -31.63 -4.53 4.89
N PRO A 169 -30.53 -4.11 4.24
CA PRO A 169 -29.42 -3.49 4.95
C PRO A 169 -29.83 -2.08 5.42
N THR A 170 -29.34 -1.72 6.60
CA THR A 170 -29.38 -0.37 7.15
C THR A 170 -28.11 0.41 6.80
N VAL A 171 -28.14 1.73 6.98
CA VAL A 171 -26.95 2.59 6.83
C VAL A 171 -25.87 2.32 7.89
N ASN A 172 -26.15 1.48 8.89
CA ASN A 172 -25.22 1.09 9.95
C ASN A 172 -24.62 -0.31 9.73
N ASP A 173 -25.07 -1.04 8.71
CA ASP A 173 -24.62 -2.41 8.49
C ASP A 173 -23.23 -2.47 7.84
N ASN A 174 -22.40 -3.36 8.38
CA ASN A 174 -21.03 -3.57 7.97
C ASN A 174 -20.88 -4.83 7.13
N VAL A 175 -19.89 -4.84 6.25
CA VAL A 175 -19.36 -6.11 5.73
C VAL A 175 -18.65 -6.82 6.88
N TYR A 176 -18.99 -8.09 7.10
CA TYR A 176 -18.34 -8.90 8.14
C TYR A 176 -16.88 -9.18 7.79
N MET A 177 -15.99 -9.03 8.77
CA MET A 177 -14.59 -9.40 8.64
C MET A 177 -14.45 -10.92 8.49
N GLN A 178 -13.83 -11.35 7.41
CA GLN A 178 -13.54 -12.77 7.17
C GLN A 178 -12.13 -13.16 7.61
N ASN A 179 -11.17 -12.26 7.38
CA ASN A 179 -9.76 -12.49 7.68
C ASN A 179 -9.26 -11.33 8.54
N ASP A 180 -8.59 -11.67 9.64
CA ASP A 180 -7.88 -10.69 10.47
C ASP A 180 -6.67 -10.14 9.70
N PHE A 181 -6.44 -8.82 9.74
CA PHE A 181 -5.31 -8.20 9.06
C PHE A 181 -3.96 -8.77 9.51
N ARG A 182 -3.83 -9.27 10.74
CA ARG A 182 -2.60 -9.90 11.23
C ARG A 182 -2.31 -11.21 10.49
N SER A 183 -3.33 -11.90 9.99
CA SER A 183 -3.18 -13.06 9.11
C SER A 183 -2.59 -12.68 7.76
N VAL A 184 -2.98 -11.51 7.22
CA VAL A 184 -2.37 -10.90 6.03
C VAL A 184 -0.88 -10.64 6.26
N TYR A 185 -0.50 -9.92 7.33
CA TYR A 185 0.91 -9.63 7.61
C TYR A 185 1.72 -10.90 7.93
N SER A 186 1.15 -11.85 8.68
CA SER A 186 1.76 -13.18 8.94
C SER A 186 2.11 -13.89 7.63
N SER A 187 1.19 -13.85 6.67
CA SER A 187 1.37 -14.48 5.35
C SER A 187 2.52 -13.83 4.58
N ILE A 188 2.60 -12.51 4.55
CA ILE A 188 3.69 -11.77 3.89
C ILE A 188 5.04 -12.10 4.53
N LEU A 189 5.12 -12.04 5.86
CA LEU A 189 6.37 -12.29 6.58
C LEU A 189 6.88 -13.72 6.34
N LYS A 190 5.99 -14.72 6.36
CA LYS A 190 6.35 -16.13 6.13
C LYS A 190 6.60 -16.44 4.65
N GLN A 191 5.73 -16.01 3.74
CA GLN A 191 5.77 -16.46 2.34
C GLN A 191 6.66 -15.59 1.45
N TRP A 192 6.68 -14.27 1.66
CA TRP A 192 7.50 -13.36 0.86
C TRP A 192 8.87 -13.16 1.49
N PHE A 193 8.91 -12.82 2.78
CA PHE A 193 10.19 -12.56 3.48
C PHE A 193 10.86 -13.82 4.02
N LYS A 194 10.19 -14.98 3.99
CA LYS A 194 10.73 -16.28 4.43
C LYS A 194 11.20 -16.29 5.90
N LEU A 195 10.56 -15.49 6.77
CA LEU A 195 10.81 -15.57 8.20
C LEU A 195 10.27 -16.88 8.76
N ASP A 196 10.98 -17.46 9.73
CA ASP A 196 10.48 -18.59 10.50
C ASP A 196 9.30 -18.18 11.39
N GLU A 197 8.49 -19.19 11.76
CA GLU A 197 7.26 -18.98 12.53
C GLU A 197 7.51 -18.31 13.88
N LYS A 198 8.60 -18.63 14.57
CA LYS A 198 8.91 -18.03 15.87
C LYS A 198 9.14 -16.52 15.73
N ASN A 199 9.92 -16.10 14.73
CA ASN A 199 10.15 -14.69 14.47
C ASN A 199 8.86 -13.96 14.05
N VAL A 200 8.02 -14.57 13.22
CA VAL A 200 6.72 -13.98 12.86
C VAL A 200 5.81 -13.83 14.08
N ASN A 201 5.71 -14.85 14.92
CA ASN A 201 4.86 -14.82 16.12
C ASN A 201 5.35 -13.78 17.13
N ASN A 202 6.66 -13.57 17.25
CA ASN A 202 7.24 -12.51 18.09
C ASN A 202 6.88 -11.11 17.56
N VAL A 203 7.03 -10.88 16.25
CA VAL A 203 6.73 -9.59 15.62
C VAL A 203 5.24 -9.25 15.73
N LEU A 204 4.36 -10.23 15.52
CA LEU A 204 2.91 -10.04 15.54
C LEU A 204 2.29 -10.22 16.93
N MET A 205 3.10 -10.57 17.93
CA MET A 205 2.66 -10.85 19.31
C MET A 205 1.56 -11.92 19.39
N GLY A 206 1.62 -12.94 18.54
CA GLY A 206 0.62 -14.00 18.47
C GLY A 206 0.78 -14.90 17.24
N ASN A 207 0.04 -16.01 17.23
CA ASN A 207 -0.06 -16.89 16.06
C ASN A 207 -1.29 -16.51 15.23
N PHE A 208 -1.09 -16.35 13.92
CA PHE A 208 -2.14 -16.00 12.97
C PHE A 208 -2.07 -16.91 11.75
N ASN A 209 -3.27 -17.28 11.26
CA ASN A 209 -3.44 -18.14 10.10
C ASN A 209 -2.75 -17.56 8.87
N ASN A 210 -2.25 -18.45 8.00
CA ASN A 210 -1.64 -18.07 6.74
C ASN A 210 -2.69 -18.10 5.62
N LEU A 211 -2.77 -17.02 4.86
CA LEU A 211 -3.50 -16.90 3.60
C LEU A 211 -2.56 -17.29 2.46
N SER A 212 -3.00 -18.12 1.50
CA SER A 212 -2.13 -18.59 0.42
C SER A 212 -1.88 -17.50 -0.64
N MET A 213 -0.93 -16.59 -0.42
CA MET A 213 -0.70 -15.44 -1.31
C MET A 213 0.15 -15.73 -2.55
N ALA A 214 1.03 -16.73 -2.45
CA ALA A 214 1.93 -17.19 -3.51
C ALA A 214 1.89 -18.72 -3.62
#